data_AF-A0A0P0WFK0-F1
#
_entry.id   AF-A0A0P0WFK0-F1
#
_cell.length_a   1.000
_cell.length_b   1.000
_cell.length_c   1.000
_cell.angle_alpha   90.00
_cell.angle_beta   90.00
_cell.angle_gamma   90.00
#
_symmetry.space_group_name_H-M   'P 1'
#
loop_
_entity.id
_entity.type
_entity.pdbx_description
1 polymer ?
#
loop_
_entity_poly.entity_id
_entity_poly.type
_entity_poly.pdbx_seq_one_letter_code
_entity_poly.pdbx_strand_id
1 'polypeptide(L)'
;YYRRKEISKELYEFCLDQGYADRNLIAKWKKPGYERLCCLRCIQTRDHNFATTCVCRVPKHLREEKVIECVHCGCRGCASGD
;
A
#
# COMPACT_ATOMS: atom_id res chain seq x y z
N TYR A 1 -14.47 7.23 -5.55
CA TYR A 1 -14.36 7.01 -7.01
C TYR A 1 -14.50 5.53 -7.41
N TYR A 2 -13.50 4.65 -7.21
CA TYR A 2 -13.56 3.29 -7.80
C TYR A 2 -14.57 2.29 -7.18
N ARG A 3 -14.78 2.31 -5.85
CA ARG A 3 -15.70 1.34 -5.19
C ARG A 3 -17.14 1.83 -5.11
N ARG A 4 -17.42 2.86 -4.28
CA ARG A 4 -18.78 3.39 -4.08
C ARG A 4 -19.26 4.35 -5.18
N LYS A 5 -18.34 4.84 -6.03
CA LYS A 5 -18.65 5.77 -7.14
C LYS A 5 -19.36 7.07 -6.74
N GLU A 6 -19.10 7.58 -5.54
CA GLU A 6 -19.75 8.78 -4.96
C GLU A 6 -19.19 10.13 -5.43
N ILE A 7 -18.10 10.15 -6.21
CA ILE A 7 -17.50 11.39 -6.73
C ILE A 7 -17.32 11.29 -8.24
N SER A 8 -17.45 12.43 -8.94
CA SER A 8 -17.25 12.51 -10.38
C SER A 8 -15.77 12.31 -10.75
N LYS A 9 -15.50 12.12 -12.05
CA LYS A 9 -14.14 11.97 -12.55
C LYS A 9 -13.35 13.27 -12.40
N GLU A 10 -14.00 14.40 -12.67
CA GLU A 10 -13.42 15.75 -12.59
C GLU A 10 -12.97 16.05 -11.17
N LEU A 11 -13.81 15.76 -10.16
CA LEU A 11 -13.43 15.95 -8.76
C LEU A 11 -12.30 14.99 -8.34
N TYR A 12 -12.32 13.75 -8.83
CA TYR A 12 -11.23 12.80 -8.56
C TYR A 12 -9.89 13.27 -9.14
N GLU A 13 -9.87 13.75 -10.38
CA GLU A 13 -8.67 14.29 -11.02
C GLU A 13 -8.17 15.55 -10.31
N PHE A 14 -9.07 16.47 -9.96
CA PHE A 14 -8.74 17.62 -9.13
C PHE A 14 -8.07 17.22 -7.81
N CYS A 15 -8.60 16.22 -7.10
CA CYS A 15 -8.00 15.74 -5.85
C CYS A 15 -6.57 15.20 -6.05
N LEU A 16 -6.30 14.54 -7.18
CA LEU A 16 -4.96 14.06 -7.49
C LEU A 16 -4.00 15.20 -7.84
N ASP A 17 -4.47 16.19 -8.60
CA ASP A 17 -3.65 17.32 -9.06
C ASP A 17 -3.32 18.28 -7.92
N GLN A 18 -4.22 18.42 -6.95
CA GLN A 18 -3.99 19.18 -5.71
C GLN A 18 -3.23 18.41 -4.63
N GLY A 19 -2.88 17.14 -4.88
CA GLY A 19 -2.10 16.33 -3.92
C GLY A 19 -2.89 15.82 -2.71
N TYR A 20 -4.22 15.86 -2.74
CA TYR A 20 -5.07 15.26 -1.68
C TYR A 20 -5.00 13.72 -1.68
N ALA A 21 -4.55 13.11 -2.78
CA ALA A 21 -4.34 11.68 -2.86
C ALA A 21 -3.12 11.32 -3.74
N ASP A 22 -2.43 10.23 -3.38
CA ASP A 22 -1.23 9.77 -4.08
C ASP A 22 -1.59 8.90 -5.30
N ARG A 23 -1.30 9.41 -6.50
CA ARG A 23 -1.54 8.74 -7.78
C ARG A 23 -0.79 7.41 -7.90
N ASN A 24 0.46 7.36 -7.43
CA ASN A 24 1.30 6.18 -7.52
C ASN A 24 0.83 5.08 -6.58
N LEU A 25 0.42 5.44 -5.36
CA LEU A 25 -0.14 4.48 -4.41
C LEU A 25 -1.47 3.91 -4.91
N ILE A 26 -2.37 4.76 -5.42
CA ILE A 26 -3.64 4.31 -6.02
C ILE A 26 -3.39 3.39 -7.21
N ALA A 27 -2.40 3.67 -8.04
CA ALA A 27 -2.03 2.80 -9.16
C ALA A 27 -1.60 1.40 -8.68
N LYS A 28 -0.97 1.29 -7.51
CA LYS A 28 -0.64 -0.01 -6.90
C LYS A 28 -1.88 -0.73 -6.38
N TRP A 29 -2.81 -0.05 -5.72
CA TRP A 29 -4.04 -0.66 -5.22
C TRP A 29 -4.93 -1.31 -6.30
N LYS A 30 -4.75 -0.92 -7.57
CA LYS A 30 -5.41 -1.56 -8.72
C LYS A 30 -4.78 -2.88 -9.16
N LYS A 31 -3.55 -3.18 -8.72
CA LYS A 31 -2.84 -4.41 -9.09
C LYS A 31 -3.17 -5.53 -8.11
N PRO A 32 -3.35 -6.78 -8.60
CA PRO A 32 -3.61 -7.92 -7.74
C PRO A 32 -2.48 -8.11 -6.73
N GLY A 33 -2.83 -8.38 -5.47
CA GLY A 33 -1.90 -8.57 -4.36
C GLY A 33 -1.43 -7.27 -3.67
N TYR A 34 -1.91 -6.10 -4.11
CA TYR A 34 -1.56 -4.79 -3.55
C TYR A 34 -2.78 -3.99 -3.07
N GLU A 35 -3.99 -4.55 -3.11
CA GLU A 35 -5.26 -3.94 -2.72
C GLU A 35 -5.25 -3.31 -1.33
N ARG A 36 -4.40 -3.80 -0.41
CA ARG A 36 -4.25 -3.31 0.97
C ARG A 36 -2.87 -2.69 1.26
N LEU A 37 -2.09 -2.36 0.24
CA LEU A 37 -0.73 -1.83 0.40
C LEU A 37 -0.70 -0.57 1.28
N CYS A 38 0.19 -0.54 2.26
CA CYS A 38 0.28 0.56 3.23
C CYS A 38 1.01 1.80 2.70
N CYS A 39 2.12 1.64 1.98
CA CYS A 39 2.89 2.74 1.40
C CYS A 39 3.80 2.25 0.27
N LEU A 40 4.32 3.18 -0.53
CA LEU A 40 5.25 2.85 -1.63
C LEU A 40 6.63 2.42 -1.13
N ARG A 41 7.07 2.89 0.05
CA ARG A 41 8.38 2.53 0.62
C ARG A 41 8.48 1.05 0.95
N CYS A 42 7.41 0.45 1.45
CA CYS A 42 7.37 -0.96 1.84
C CYS A 42 7.51 -1.95 0.68
N ILE A 43 7.44 -1.49 -0.57
CA ILE A 43 7.63 -2.32 -1.77
C ILE A 43 8.86 -1.92 -2.57
N GLN A 44 9.62 -0.93 -2.08
CA GLN A 44 10.77 -0.40 -2.78
C GLN A 44 12.04 -1.16 -2.36
N THR A 45 12.53 -2.03 -3.25
CA THR A 45 13.65 -2.94 -2.93
C THR A 45 14.92 -2.19 -2.55
N ARG A 46 15.24 -1.08 -3.22
CA ARG A 46 16.44 -0.27 -2.93
C ARG A 46 16.47 0.32 -1.51
N ASP A 47 15.33 0.43 -0.84
CA ASP A 47 15.21 1.03 0.48
C ASP A 47 15.39 0.00 1.62
N HIS A 48 15.71 -1.26 1.28
CA HIS A 48 15.92 -2.35 2.22
C HIS A 48 17.29 -3.02 2.00
N ASN A 49 17.97 -3.40 3.08
CA ASN A 49 19.35 -3.94 3.05
C ASN A 49 19.53 -5.16 2.13
N PHE A 50 18.52 -6.03 2.07
CA PHE A 50 18.57 -7.28 1.28
C PHE A 50 17.84 -7.17 -0.06
N ALA A 51 17.54 -5.95 -0.51
CA ALA A 51 16.79 -5.70 -1.74
C ALA A 51 15.41 -6.40 -1.80
N THR A 52 14.77 -6.60 -0.65
CA THR A 52 13.45 -7.24 -0.52
C THR A 52 12.34 -6.22 -0.27
N THR A 53 11.11 -6.70 -0.04
CA THR A 53 10.02 -5.88 0.48
C THR A 53 10.02 -5.86 2.01
N CYS A 54 9.26 -4.94 2.60
CA CYS A 54 9.12 -4.84 4.05
C CYS A 54 8.39 -6.06 4.63
N VAL A 55 8.71 -6.46 5.87
CA VAL A 55 8.04 -7.55 6.60
C VAL A 55 6.51 -7.40 6.67
N CYS A 56 5.99 -6.16 6.65
CA CYS A 56 4.55 -5.94 6.61
C CYS A 56 3.86 -6.41 5.33
N ARG A 57 4.61 -6.74 4.27
CA ARG A 57 4.11 -7.37 3.04
C ARG A 57 4.06 -8.90 3.12
N VAL A 58 4.65 -9.50 4.15
CA VAL A 58 4.60 -10.96 4.36
C VAL A 58 3.27 -11.33 5.01
N PRO A 59 2.50 -12.27 4.41
CA PRO A 59 1.24 -12.75 4.97
C PRO A 59 1.41 -13.30 6.39
N LYS A 60 0.47 -13.00 7.30
CA LYS A 60 0.55 -13.36 8.73
C LYS A 60 0.80 -14.84 8.98
N HIS A 61 0.25 -15.71 8.13
CA HIS A 61 0.39 -17.16 8.26
C HIS A 61 1.79 -17.68 7.85
N LEU A 62 2.59 -16.87 7.17
CA LEU A 62 3.97 -17.17 6.79
C LEU A 62 5.01 -16.46 7.67
N ARG A 63 4.56 -15.63 8.62
CA ARG A 63 5.46 -14.92 9.54
C ARG A 63 5.73 -15.76 10.78
N GLU A 64 6.98 -15.77 11.22
CA GLU A 64 7.35 -16.27 12.55
C GLU A 64 6.72 -15.39 13.64
N GLU A 65 6.87 -14.07 13.53
CA GLU A 65 6.22 -13.10 14.42
C GLU A 65 4.84 -12.68 13.89
N LYS A 66 3.80 -12.95 14.69
CA LYS A 66 2.42 -12.59 14.32
C LYS A 66 2.13 -11.10 14.46
N VAL A 67 2.73 -10.48 15.47
CA VAL A 67 2.59 -9.04 15.75
C VAL A 67 3.86 -8.35 15.28
N ILE A 68 3.71 -7.44 14.32
CA ILE A 68 4.81 -6.64 13.77
C ILE A 68 4.36 -5.19 13.65
N GLU A 69 5.30 -4.26 13.61
CA GLU A 69 5.05 -2.86 13.28
C GLU A 69 6.15 -2.35 12.35
N CYS A 70 5.78 -1.88 11.16
CA CYS A 70 6.72 -1.40 10.17
C CYS A 70 7.35 -0.07 10.61
N VAL A 71 8.69 -0.01 10.63
CA VAL A 71 9.44 1.21 10.98
C VAL A 71 9.24 2.37 10.00
N HIS A 72 8.74 2.14 8.79
CA HIS A 72 8.52 3.19 7.79
C HIS A 72 7.15 3.88 7.92
N CYS A 73 6.13 3.18 8.41
CA CYS A 73 4.75 3.68 8.36
C CYS A 73 3.82 3.15 9.47
N GLY A 74 4.32 2.36 10.42
CA GLY A 74 3.52 1.77 11.50
C GLY A 74 2.61 0.60 11.08
N CYS A 75 2.76 0.08 9.86
CA CYS A 75 1.90 -0.98 9.34
C CYS A 75 2.10 -2.32 10.08
N ARG A 76 0.99 -3.01 10.41
CA ARG A 76 0.98 -4.33 11.08
C ARG A 76 0.69 -5.53 10.16
N GLY A 77 0.66 -5.28 8.86
CA GLY A 77 0.29 -6.24 7.81
C GLY A 77 -0.51 -5.56 6.71
N CYS A 78 0.02 -5.59 5.50
CA CYS A 78 -0.58 -5.03 4.30
C CYS A 78 -0.56 -6.01 3.12
N ALA A 79 -0.32 -7.30 3.37
CA ALA A 79 -0.56 -8.34 2.39
C ALA A 79 -2.07 -8.44 2.14
N SER A 80 -2.49 -8.54 0.87
CA SER A 80 -3.91 -8.56 0.54
C SER A 80 -4.62 -9.87 0.89
N GLY A 81 -3.87 -10.96 1.08
CA GLY A 81 -4.38 -12.26 1.50
C GLY A 81 -4.49 -12.45 3.02
N ASP A 82 -4.17 -11.41 3.80
CA ASP A 82 -4.33 -11.36 5.26
C ASP A 82 -5.69 -10.85 5.72
#